data_AF-A0A8C1VA42-F1
#
_entry.id   AF-A0A8C1VA42-F1
#
_cell.length_a   1.000
_cell.length_b   1.000
_cell.length_c   1.000
_cell.angle_alpha   90.00
_cell.angle_beta   90.00
_cell.angle_gamma   90.00
#
_symmetry.space_group_name_H-M   'P 1'
#
loop_
_entity.id
_entity.type
_entity.pdbx_description
1 polymer ?
#
loop_
_entity_poly.entity_id
_entity_poly.type
_entity_poly.pdbx_seq_one_letter_code
_entity_poly.pdbx_strand_id
1 'polypeptide(L)'
;MWNACCESEMSFSMKTKNLKGLLVYLDDEGFCNFLELHIQEGKLRLRFSILCAEPASVLSDAVINDNQWHEVTVRRNFRNTTLIVDKEIKWEEVKSKRRQMTVFSHLFLGGIPPELRWVSLQLTSDTVRDLTPFMGWITDLKVNYSEPVMINSVGVSTDLCGSHNMCLNRGVCSVVSNEPTCDCSETGYQGK
;
A
#
# COMPACT_ATOMS: atom_id res chain seq x y z
N MET A 1 -5.45 9.22 -11.39
CA MET A 1 -5.91 9.54 -10.02
C MET A 1 -7.05 8.59 -9.68
N TRP A 2 -6.96 7.80 -8.61
CA TRP A 2 -8.05 6.89 -8.22
C TRP A 2 -9.21 7.68 -7.63
N ASN A 3 -10.38 7.61 -8.26
CA ASN A 3 -11.59 8.20 -7.71
C ASN A 3 -12.28 7.17 -6.80
N ALA A 4 -11.91 7.14 -5.52
CA ALA A 4 -12.47 6.22 -4.54
C ALA A 4 -13.91 6.59 -4.08
N CYS A 5 -14.62 7.48 -4.79
CA CYS A 5 -15.90 8.06 -4.36
C CYS A 5 -17.07 7.06 -4.30
N CYS A 6 -17.17 6.18 -5.30
CA CYS A 6 -18.35 5.37 -5.58
C CYS A 6 -17.99 3.88 -5.66
N GLU A 7 -18.18 3.30 -6.84
CA GLU A 7 -17.70 1.98 -7.22
C GLU A 7 -16.31 2.13 -7.83
N SER A 8 -15.34 1.46 -7.23
CA SER A 8 -13.97 1.50 -7.71
C SER A 8 -13.16 0.37 -7.11
N GLU A 9 -12.09 -0.01 -7.78
CA GLU A 9 -11.23 -1.12 -7.36
C GLU A 9 -9.76 -0.73 -7.50
N MET A 10 -8.98 -1.11 -6.50
CA MET A 10 -7.53 -1.11 -6.55
C MET A 10 -7.02 -2.50 -6.22
N SER A 11 -6.09 -3.01 -7.03
CA SER A 11 -5.41 -4.27 -6.78
C SER A 11 -3.90 -4.10 -6.90
N PHE A 12 -3.14 -4.86 -6.13
CA PHE A 12 -1.69 -4.98 -6.26
C PHE A 12 -1.26 -6.30 -5.61
N SER A 13 -0.07 -6.77 -5.96
CA SER A 13 0.59 -7.88 -5.25
C SER A 13 1.68 -7.32 -4.36
N MET A 14 1.82 -7.86 -3.15
CA MET A 14 2.83 -7.40 -2.19
C MET A 14 3.57 -8.56 -1.53
N LYS A 15 4.79 -8.28 -1.04
CA LYS A 15 5.61 -9.20 -0.27
C LYS A 15 6.38 -8.47 0.81
N THR A 16 6.37 -8.98 2.05
CA THR A 16 7.08 -8.35 3.17
C THR A 16 7.40 -9.35 4.29
N LYS A 17 8.31 -8.97 5.20
CA LYS A 17 8.55 -9.62 6.50
C LYS A 17 8.07 -8.77 7.68
N ASN A 18 7.63 -7.55 7.42
CA ASN A 18 7.35 -6.57 8.45
C ASN A 18 5.98 -6.80 9.08
N LEU A 19 5.91 -6.61 10.40
CA LEU A 19 4.69 -6.75 11.18
C LEU A 19 3.81 -5.50 11.16
N LYS A 20 4.35 -4.38 10.67
CA LYS A 20 3.70 -3.06 10.61
C LYS A 20 4.16 -2.32 9.35
N GLY A 21 3.30 -1.46 8.81
CA GLY A 21 3.63 -0.59 7.68
C GLY A 21 2.40 -0.05 6.96
N LEU A 22 2.43 1.22 6.57
CA LEU A 22 1.37 1.86 5.80
C LEU A 22 1.47 1.47 4.32
N LEU A 23 0.43 0.83 3.79
CA LEU A 23 0.36 0.41 2.40
C LEU A 23 -0.38 1.42 1.53
N VAL A 24 -1.61 1.80 1.89
CA VAL A 24 -2.43 2.71 1.10
C VAL A 24 -2.96 3.82 1.99
N TYR A 25 -2.93 5.05 1.51
CA TYR A 25 -3.62 6.17 2.14
C TYR A 25 -4.19 7.15 1.10
N LEU A 26 -5.40 7.62 1.37
CA LEU A 26 -6.01 8.79 0.73
C LEU A 26 -7.04 9.40 1.67
N ASP A 27 -7.35 10.66 1.44
CA ASP A 27 -8.28 11.42 2.27
C ASP A 27 -8.86 12.63 1.55
N ASP A 28 -9.67 13.38 2.28
CA ASP A 28 -10.17 14.69 1.92
C ASP A 28 -9.43 15.82 2.62
N GLU A 29 -8.13 15.68 2.91
CA GLU A 29 -7.31 16.79 3.43
C GLU A 29 -7.90 17.49 4.68
N GLY A 30 -8.40 16.72 5.65
CA GLY A 30 -8.88 17.22 6.94
C GLY A 30 -10.38 17.30 7.14
N PHE A 31 -11.20 17.01 6.11
CA PHE A 31 -12.66 17.15 6.17
C PHE A 31 -13.43 15.91 6.64
N CYS A 32 -12.73 14.88 7.18
CA CYS A 32 -13.20 13.64 7.80
C CYS A 32 -13.31 12.37 6.93
N ASN A 33 -13.16 12.45 5.62
CA ASN A 33 -13.16 11.27 4.74
C ASN A 33 -11.75 10.70 4.59
N PHE A 34 -11.57 9.41 4.85
CA PHE A 34 -10.30 8.74 4.59
C PHE A 34 -10.48 7.27 4.26
N LEU A 35 -9.47 6.70 3.59
CA LEU A 35 -9.27 5.28 3.44
C LEU A 35 -7.79 4.97 3.68
N GLU A 36 -7.52 4.05 4.60
CA GLU A 36 -6.18 3.58 4.90
C GLU A 36 -6.12 2.06 4.89
N LEU A 37 -5.02 1.51 4.36
CA LEU A 37 -4.66 0.10 4.45
C LEU A 37 -3.26 0.02 5.06
N HIS A 38 -3.11 -0.76 6.12
CA HIS A 38 -1.81 -0.95 6.76
C HIS A 38 -1.66 -2.36 7.32
N ILE A 39 -0.43 -2.75 7.56
CA ILE A 39 -0.10 -3.99 8.25
C ILE A 39 -0.23 -3.74 9.76
N GLN A 40 -0.96 -4.61 10.43
CA GLN A 40 -1.03 -4.70 11.88
C GLN A 40 -0.80 -6.14 12.31
N GLU A 41 0.27 -6.39 13.06
CA GLU A 41 0.62 -7.72 13.58
C GLU A 41 0.72 -8.77 12.47
N GLY A 42 1.29 -8.37 11.34
CA GLY A 42 1.47 -9.25 10.17
C GLY A 42 0.21 -9.49 9.34
N LYS A 43 -0.92 -8.85 9.68
CA LYS A 43 -2.20 -8.95 8.96
C LYS A 43 -2.56 -7.61 8.33
N LEU A 44 -3.46 -7.60 7.34
CA LEU A 44 -3.92 -6.38 6.70
C LEU A 44 -5.13 -5.81 7.43
N ARG A 45 -5.03 -4.54 7.83
CA ARG A 45 -6.11 -3.75 8.40
C ARG A 45 -6.51 -2.64 7.43
N LEU A 46 -7.76 -2.67 6.99
CA LEU A 46 -8.40 -1.62 6.23
C LEU A 46 -9.27 -0.79 7.17
N ARG A 47 -9.14 0.54 7.14
CA ARG A 47 -10.01 1.47 7.85
C ARG A 47 -10.49 2.57 6.93
N PHE A 48 -11.72 3.02 7.11
CA PHE A 48 -12.28 4.09 6.29
C PHE A 48 -13.43 4.80 7.02
N SER A 49 -13.58 6.09 6.76
CA SER A 49 -14.72 6.89 7.24
C SER A 49 -15.32 7.72 6.11
N ILE A 50 -16.65 7.88 6.13
CA ILE A 50 -17.38 8.76 5.22
C ILE A 50 -18.15 9.77 6.04
N LEU A 51 -17.93 11.07 5.78
CA LEU A 51 -18.64 12.19 6.42
C LEU A 51 -18.58 12.13 7.97
N CYS A 52 -17.37 12.09 8.52
CA CYS A 52 -17.12 12.08 9.97
C CYS A 52 -17.85 10.95 10.73
N ALA A 53 -18.24 9.87 10.05
CA ALA A 53 -18.80 8.70 10.71
C ALA A 53 -17.72 7.98 11.53
N GLU A 54 -18.15 7.19 12.51
CA GLU A 54 -17.23 6.28 13.20
C GLU A 54 -16.53 5.38 12.16
N PRO A 55 -15.18 5.31 12.14
CA PRO A 55 -14.48 4.56 11.12
C PRO A 55 -14.86 3.08 11.11
N ALA A 56 -15.24 2.58 9.93
CA ALA A 56 -15.34 1.15 9.71
C ALA A 56 -13.94 0.53 9.66
N SER A 57 -13.81 -0.72 10.10
CA SER A 57 -12.53 -1.44 10.15
C SER A 57 -12.73 -2.89 9.70
N VAL A 58 -11.85 -3.37 8.83
CA VAL A 58 -11.74 -4.76 8.42
C VAL A 58 -10.33 -5.26 8.73
N LEU A 59 -10.20 -6.44 9.34
CA LEU A 59 -8.92 -7.10 9.60
C LEU A 59 -8.93 -8.46 8.89
N SER A 60 -7.91 -8.72 8.07
CA SER A 60 -7.71 -10.03 7.43
C SER A 60 -7.41 -11.12 8.46
N ASP A 61 -7.71 -12.37 8.13
CA ASP A 61 -7.22 -13.54 8.86
C ASP A 61 -5.85 -13.97 8.32
N ALA A 62 -5.62 -13.76 7.02
CA ALA A 62 -4.36 -14.00 6.34
C ALA A 62 -3.21 -13.23 7.01
N VAL A 63 -2.15 -13.97 7.31
CA VAL A 63 -0.86 -13.47 7.81
C VAL A 63 0.04 -13.30 6.58
N ILE A 64 0.48 -12.08 6.30
CA ILE A 64 1.12 -11.69 5.03
C ILE A 64 2.62 -11.37 5.16
N ASN A 65 3.18 -11.51 6.35
CA ASN A 65 4.58 -11.18 6.65
C ASN A 65 5.52 -12.39 6.55
N ASP A 66 5.15 -13.38 5.75
CA ASP A 66 5.89 -14.64 5.53
C ASP A 66 6.91 -14.56 4.38
N ASN A 67 7.08 -13.36 3.80
CA ASN A 67 7.92 -13.11 2.63
C ASN A 67 7.50 -13.89 1.37
N GLN A 68 6.21 -14.23 1.25
CA GLN A 68 5.59 -14.70 0.01
C GLN A 68 4.79 -13.58 -0.66
N TRP A 69 4.46 -13.79 -1.93
CA TRP A 69 3.58 -12.89 -2.66
C TRP A 69 2.13 -13.10 -2.24
N HIS A 70 1.46 -12.00 -1.90
CA HIS A 70 0.03 -11.96 -1.61
C HIS A 70 -0.67 -11.01 -2.57
N GLU A 71 -1.81 -11.44 -3.10
CA GLU A 71 -2.69 -10.60 -3.91
C GLU A 71 -3.63 -9.80 -3.01
N VAL A 72 -3.65 -8.48 -3.16
CA VAL A 72 -4.48 -7.60 -2.34
C VAL A 72 -5.40 -6.79 -3.25
N THR A 73 -6.69 -6.82 -2.97
CA THR A 73 -7.68 -5.97 -3.66
C THR A 73 -8.52 -5.22 -2.64
N VAL A 74 -8.62 -3.90 -2.82
CA VAL A 74 -9.56 -3.03 -2.11
C VAL A 74 -10.65 -2.63 -3.10
N ARG A 75 -11.86 -3.13 -2.88
CA ARG A 75 -13.02 -2.81 -3.70
C ARG A 75 -14.00 -1.95 -2.91
N ARG A 76 -14.38 -0.83 -3.48
CA ARG A 76 -15.41 0.04 -2.94
C ARG A 76 -16.71 -0.12 -3.69
N ASN A 77 -17.80 -0.10 -2.92
CA ASN A 77 -19.16 0.00 -3.41
C ASN A 77 -19.93 0.93 -2.46
N PHE A 78 -19.81 2.24 -2.70
CA PHE A 78 -20.38 3.29 -1.86
C PHE A 78 -19.94 3.19 -0.39
N ARG A 79 -20.86 2.85 0.53
CA ARG A 79 -20.58 2.69 1.97
C ARG A 79 -19.89 1.37 2.31
N ASN A 80 -19.98 0.38 1.43
CA ASN A 80 -19.33 -0.90 1.61
C ASN A 80 -17.92 -0.83 1.03
N THR A 81 -16.93 -1.29 1.80
CA THR A 81 -15.58 -1.52 1.31
C THR A 81 -15.16 -2.94 1.62
N THR A 82 -14.75 -3.66 0.59
CA THR A 82 -14.27 -5.03 0.64
C THR A 82 -12.74 -5.05 0.58
N LEU A 83 -12.12 -5.80 1.48
CA LEU A 83 -10.72 -6.19 1.44
C LEU A 83 -10.66 -7.66 1.00
N ILE A 84 -9.92 -7.91 -0.07
CA ILE A 84 -9.63 -9.25 -0.58
C ILE A 84 -8.13 -9.47 -0.40
N VAL A 85 -7.76 -10.57 0.28
CA VAL A 85 -6.37 -10.97 0.48
C VAL A 85 -6.25 -12.41 0.03
N ASP A 86 -5.54 -12.63 -1.07
CA ASP A 86 -5.50 -13.89 -1.81
C ASP A 86 -6.91 -14.38 -2.17
N LYS A 87 -7.44 -15.34 -1.40
CA LYS A 87 -8.79 -15.91 -1.56
C LYS A 87 -9.74 -15.51 -0.43
N GLU A 88 -9.24 -14.82 0.60
CA GLU A 88 -10.04 -14.33 1.71
C GLU A 88 -10.78 -13.07 1.29
N ILE A 89 -12.09 -13.01 1.53
CA ILE A 89 -12.94 -11.86 1.25
C ILE A 89 -13.59 -11.41 2.56
N LYS A 90 -13.30 -10.18 2.98
CA LYS A 90 -13.96 -9.51 4.11
C LYS A 90 -14.41 -8.12 3.72
N TRP A 91 -15.48 -7.64 4.33
CA TRP A 91 -16.03 -6.33 4.04
C TRP A 91 -16.66 -5.74 5.28
N GLU A 92 -16.80 -4.41 5.29
CA GLU A 92 -17.57 -3.69 6.30
C GLU A 92 -18.37 -2.57 5.60
N GLU A 93 -19.48 -2.15 6.20
CA GLU A 93 -20.23 -0.97 5.78
C GLU A 93 -20.09 0.14 6.81
N VAL A 94 -19.62 1.32 6.39
CA VAL A 94 -19.57 2.48 7.29
C VAL A 94 -20.98 3.01 7.57
N LYS A 95 -21.28 3.25 8.85
CA LYS A 95 -22.57 3.80 9.31
C LYS A 95 -22.65 5.31 9.06
N SER A 96 -22.64 5.72 7.80
CA SER A 96 -22.70 7.11 7.37
C SER A 96 -24.04 7.49 6.76
N LYS A 97 -24.45 8.74 6.97
CA LYS A 97 -25.60 9.36 6.28
C LYS A 97 -25.34 9.54 4.79
N ARG A 98 -24.07 9.67 4.38
CA ARG A 98 -23.67 9.82 2.99
C ARG A 98 -23.18 8.49 2.42
N ARG A 99 -23.50 8.23 1.15
CA ARG A 99 -23.08 7.02 0.45
C ARG A 99 -21.71 7.13 -0.20
N GLN A 100 -21.39 8.30 -0.72
CA GLN A 100 -20.19 8.57 -1.49
C GLN A 100 -19.11 9.17 -0.60
N MET A 101 -17.87 8.73 -0.77
CA MET A 101 -16.72 9.39 -0.17
C MET A 101 -16.27 10.54 -1.05
N THR A 102 -15.85 11.65 -0.46
CA THR A 102 -15.10 12.68 -1.19
C THR A 102 -13.63 12.51 -0.88
N VAL A 103 -12.78 12.64 -1.89
CA VAL A 103 -11.32 12.49 -1.79
C VAL A 103 -10.71 13.69 -2.52
N PHE A 104 -9.74 14.34 -1.90
CA PHE A 104 -9.04 15.49 -2.46
C PHE A 104 -7.56 15.23 -2.65
N SER A 105 -6.95 14.42 -1.77
CA SER A 105 -5.54 14.11 -1.87
C SER A 105 -5.23 13.13 -3.00
N HIS A 106 -3.93 13.00 -3.28
CA HIS A 106 -3.41 11.91 -4.09
C HIS A 106 -3.56 10.56 -3.38
N LEU A 107 -3.50 9.49 -4.17
CA LEU A 107 -3.30 8.16 -3.64
C LEU A 107 -1.83 8.00 -3.23
N PHE A 108 -1.60 7.70 -1.96
CA PHE A 108 -0.28 7.35 -1.45
C PHE A 108 -0.16 5.84 -1.32
N LEU A 109 0.94 5.29 -1.84
CA LEU A 109 1.26 3.87 -1.81
C LEU A 109 2.62 3.66 -1.15
N GLY A 110 2.70 2.78 -0.16
CA GLY A 110 3.91 2.44 0.58
C GLY A 110 4.29 3.42 1.70
N GLY A 111 3.57 4.53 1.87
CA GLY A 111 3.85 5.54 2.88
C GLY A 111 3.29 6.90 2.47
N ILE A 112 3.29 7.85 3.40
CA ILE A 112 3.00 9.26 3.11
C ILE A 112 4.30 10.08 3.03
N PRO A 113 4.35 11.12 2.18
CA PRO A 113 5.44 12.10 2.15
C PRO A 113 5.82 12.59 3.56
N PRO A 114 7.11 12.71 3.88
CA PRO A 114 7.56 13.17 5.21
C PRO A 114 6.95 14.51 5.61
N GLU A 115 6.67 15.38 4.63
CA GLU A 115 6.12 16.70 4.84
C GLU A 115 4.71 16.63 5.45
N LEU A 116 3.89 15.67 5.01
CA LEU A 116 2.53 15.47 5.53
C LEU A 116 2.51 14.97 6.98
N ARG A 117 3.64 14.47 7.52
CA ARG A 117 3.70 14.06 8.94
C ARG A 117 3.68 15.26 9.88
N TRP A 118 3.98 16.47 9.40
CA TRP A 118 3.98 17.68 10.21
C TRP A 118 2.57 18.20 10.48
N VAL A 119 2.36 18.78 11.66
CA VAL A 119 1.01 19.15 12.21
C VAL A 119 0.26 20.16 11.33
N SER A 120 0.96 20.94 10.51
CA SER A 120 0.37 21.97 9.66
C SER A 120 -0.39 21.45 8.44
N LEU A 121 -0.21 20.17 8.08
CA LEU A 121 -0.89 19.54 6.94
C LEU A 121 -2.03 18.65 7.46
N GLN A 122 -3.22 18.89 6.95
CA GLN A 122 -4.47 18.33 7.44
C GLN A 122 -4.62 16.89 6.92
N LEU A 123 -3.95 15.94 7.56
CA LEU A 123 -4.30 14.52 7.41
C LEU A 123 -5.60 14.27 8.15
N THR A 124 -6.55 13.60 7.49
CA THR A 124 -7.83 13.28 8.12
C THR A 124 -7.73 12.17 9.18
N SER A 125 -6.81 11.21 9.00
CA SER A 125 -6.62 10.10 9.93
C SER A 125 -5.33 10.29 10.72
N ASP A 126 -5.46 10.66 11.99
CA ASP A 126 -4.29 10.92 12.85
C ASP A 126 -3.40 9.68 13.04
N THR A 127 -3.99 8.49 13.00
CA THR A 127 -3.26 7.22 13.19
C THR A 127 -2.20 6.98 12.11
N VAL A 128 -2.35 7.60 10.95
CA VAL A 128 -1.41 7.44 9.83
C VAL A 128 -0.06 8.09 10.13
N ARG A 129 -0.03 9.12 10.99
CA ARG A 129 1.21 9.80 11.39
C ARG A 129 2.16 8.87 12.17
N ASP A 130 1.61 7.90 12.88
CA ASP A 130 2.38 6.95 13.71
C ASP A 130 2.77 5.68 12.95
N LEU A 131 2.17 5.45 11.77
CA LEU A 131 2.51 4.29 10.95
C LEU A 131 3.82 4.52 10.21
N THR A 132 4.72 3.54 10.28
CA THR A 132 5.94 3.52 9.49
C THR A 132 5.62 3.29 8.01
N PRO A 133 6.43 3.79 7.07
CA PRO A 133 6.33 3.39 5.67
C PRO A 133 6.38 1.86 5.52
N PHE A 134 5.67 1.34 4.51
CA PHE A 134 5.79 -0.06 4.15
C PHE A 134 7.20 -0.36 3.63
N MET A 135 7.75 -1.47 4.10
CA MET A 135 9.05 -1.97 3.67
C MET A 135 8.83 -3.35 3.05
N GLY A 136 9.05 -3.47 1.75
CA GLY A 136 8.78 -4.69 1.00
C GLY A 136 8.67 -4.43 -0.50
N TRP A 137 8.01 -5.35 -1.19
CA TRP A 137 7.81 -5.31 -2.64
C TRP A 137 6.35 -5.08 -2.95
N ILE A 138 6.07 -4.26 -3.96
CA ILE A 138 4.74 -4.07 -4.54
C ILE A 138 4.87 -4.19 -6.06
N THR A 139 3.97 -4.94 -6.69
CA THR A 139 3.90 -5.14 -8.14
C THR A 139 2.44 -5.16 -8.60
N ASP A 140 2.22 -5.10 -9.91
CA ASP A 140 0.91 -5.27 -10.55
C ASP A 140 -0.18 -4.32 -10.04
N LEU A 141 0.22 -3.10 -9.67
CA LEU A 141 -0.70 -2.06 -9.23
C LEU A 141 -1.66 -1.69 -10.36
N LYS A 142 -2.95 -1.88 -10.08
CA LYS A 142 -4.04 -1.50 -10.98
C LYS A 142 -5.09 -0.72 -10.21
N VAL A 143 -5.63 0.28 -10.88
CA VAL A 143 -6.82 1.03 -10.46
C VAL A 143 -7.84 0.90 -11.58
N ASN A 144 -9.00 0.33 -11.27
CA ASN A 144 -10.05 0.03 -12.24
C ASN A 144 -9.49 -0.66 -13.50
N TYR A 145 -8.68 -1.70 -13.31
CA TYR A 145 -8.02 -2.48 -14.37
C TYR A 145 -6.93 -1.77 -15.18
N SER A 146 -6.62 -0.51 -14.87
CA SER A 146 -5.56 0.27 -15.53
C SER A 146 -4.37 0.51 -14.61
N GLU A 147 -3.16 0.50 -15.17
CA GLU A 147 -1.95 0.88 -14.43
C GLU A 147 -1.93 2.40 -14.19
N PRO A 148 -1.82 2.87 -12.94
CA PRO A 148 -1.81 4.31 -12.66
C PRO A 148 -0.44 4.93 -12.93
N VAL A 149 -0.42 6.20 -13.32
CA VAL A 149 0.82 6.98 -13.46
C VAL A 149 1.37 7.33 -12.08
N MET A 150 2.62 6.95 -11.82
CA MET A 150 3.37 7.39 -10.63
C MET A 150 3.83 8.85 -10.81
N ILE A 151 3.46 9.71 -9.86
CA ILE A 151 3.78 11.15 -9.92
C ILE A 151 5.14 11.42 -9.27
N ASN A 152 5.39 10.78 -8.12
CA ASN A 152 6.60 10.93 -7.33
C ASN A 152 6.88 9.67 -6.51
N SER A 153 8.13 9.47 -6.13
CA SER A 153 8.54 8.41 -5.23
C SER A 153 9.78 8.82 -4.44
N VAL A 154 9.89 8.33 -3.20
CA VAL A 154 11.07 8.52 -2.34
C VAL A 154 11.34 7.17 -1.67
N GLY A 155 12.60 6.72 -1.71
CA GLY A 155 12.99 5.41 -1.14
C GLY A 155 12.47 4.19 -1.92
N VAL A 156 11.96 4.39 -3.14
CA VAL A 156 11.50 3.33 -4.04
C VAL A 156 12.60 3.04 -5.06
N SER A 157 13.08 1.80 -5.10
CA SER A 157 13.94 1.33 -6.19
C SER A 157 13.08 0.75 -7.30
N THR A 158 12.90 1.48 -8.40
CA THR A 158 12.24 0.98 -9.61
C THR A 158 13.21 0.28 -10.56
N ASP A 159 14.50 0.53 -10.39
CA ASP A 159 15.58 -0.02 -11.18
C ASP A 159 16.35 -1.04 -10.35
N LEU A 160 15.80 -2.25 -10.27
CA LEU A 160 16.27 -3.31 -9.37
C LEU A 160 17.73 -3.71 -9.61
N CYS A 161 18.22 -3.55 -10.84
CA CYS A 161 19.58 -3.94 -11.25
C CYS A 161 20.40 -2.86 -11.96
N GLY A 162 19.89 -1.64 -12.14
CA GLY A 162 20.64 -0.59 -12.82
C GLY A 162 21.45 0.28 -11.87
N SER A 163 21.12 1.57 -11.78
CA SER A 163 22.01 2.67 -11.32
C SER A 163 22.68 2.47 -9.95
N HIS A 164 22.08 1.67 -9.08
CA HIS A 164 22.67 1.28 -7.79
C HIS A 164 23.35 -0.08 -7.92
N ASN A 165 24.66 -0.13 -7.62
CA ASN A 165 25.44 -1.36 -7.48
C ASN A 165 24.90 -2.21 -6.32
N MET A 166 23.77 -2.89 -6.53
CA MET A 166 23.17 -3.81 -5.57
C MET A 166 24.08 -5.03 -5.37
N CYS A 167 24.75 -5.46 -6.44
CA CYS A 167 25.74 -6.52 -6.40
C CYS A 167 27.12 -5.94 -6.09
N LEU A 168 27.70 -6.35 -4.96
CA LEU A 168 29.05 -6.00 -4.58
C LEU A 168 30.07 -6.84 -5.38
N ASN A 169 31.35 -6.44 -5.33
CA ASN A 169 32.46 -7.21 -5.88
C ASN A 169 32.34 -7.60 -7.37
N ARG A 170 31.67 -6.76 -8.18
CA ARG A 170 31.42 -6.99 -9.62
C ARG A 170 30.51 -8.19 -9.92
N GLY A 171 29.65 -8.59 -8.98
CA GLY A 171 28.58 -9.55 -9.28
C GLY A 171 27.64 -9.02 -10.37
N VAL A 172 27.14 -9.91 -11.21
CA VAL A 172 26.21 -9.55 -12.29
C VAL A 172 24.80 -9.51 -11.72
N CYS A 173 24.17 -8.34 -11.72
CA CYS A 173 22.77 -8.21 -11.32
C CYS A 173 21.85 -8.64 -12.45
N SER A 174 20.89 -9.50 -12.14
CA SER A 174 19.79 -9.88 -13.02
C SER A 174 18.47 -9.85 -12.25
N VAL A 175 17.37 -9.54 -12.93
CA VAL A 175 16.04 -9.59 -12.31
C VAL A 175 15.42 -10.95 -12.62
N VAL A 176 15.17 -11.74 -11.58
CA VAL A 176 14.51 -13.06 -11.65
C VAL A 176 13.23 -12.99 -10.84
N SER A 177 12.08 -13.24 -11.46
CA SER A 177 10.76 -13.18 -10.80
C SER A 177 10.47 -11.84 -10.10
N ASN A 178 10.77 -10.72 -10.76
CA ASN A 178 10.66 -9.35 -10.22
C ASN A 178 11.52 -9.10 -8.95
N GLU A 179 12.56 -9.91 -8.73
CA GLU A 179 13.54 -9.73 -7.66
C GLU A 179 14.95 -9.61 -8.23
N PRO A 180 15.76 -8.66 -7.74
CA PRO A 180 17.17 -8.60 -8.09
C PRO A 180 17.92 -9.77 -7.49
N THR A 181 18.73 -10.40 -8.33
CA THR A 181 19.57 -11.55 -7.99
C THR A 181 20.99 -11.24 -8.46
N CYS A 182 21.96 -11.44 -7.57
CA CYS A 182 23.37 -11.29 -7.89
C CYS A 182 23.99 -12.63 -8.25
N ASP A 183 24.49 -12.75 -9.48
CA ASP A 183 25.38 -13.84 -9.85
C ASP A 183 26.81 -13.46 -9.43
N CYS A 184 27.31 -14.18 -8.43
CA CYS A 184 28.63 -13.98 -7.84
C CYS A 184 29.65 -15.03 -8.31
N SER A 185 29.31 -15.94 -9.24
CA SER A 185 30.12 -17.10 -9.63
C SER A 185 31.55 -16.74 -10.08
N GLU A 186 31.72 -15.61 -10.77
CA GLU A 186 33.03 -15.13 -11.25
C GLU A 186 33.73 -14.14 -10.29
N THR A 187 33.15 -13.88 -9.12
CA THR A 187 33.67 -12.85 -8.19
C THR A 187 34.60 -13.41 -7.12
N GLY A 188 34.56 -14.72 -6.87
CA GLY A 188 35.23 -15.35 -5.72
C GLY A 188 34.51 -15.10 -4.39
N TYR A 189 33.33 -14.47 -4.40
CA TYR A 189 32.46 -14.26 -3.25
C TYR A 189 31.17 -15.07 -3.38
N GLN A 190 30.51 -15.31 -2.24
CA GLN A 190 29.21 -15.96 -2.17
C GLN A 190 28.32 -15.23 -1.16
N GLY A 191 27.01 -15.32 -1.32
CA GLY A 191 26.04 -14.65 -0.46
C GLY A 191 24.85 -14.11 -1.25
N LYS A 192 23.79 -13.78 -0.51
CA LYS A 192 22.62 -13.04 -1.00
C LYS A 192 22.58 -11.68 -0.34
#